data_AF-A0A2E8JSS0-F1
#
_entry.id   AF-A0A2E8JSS0-F1
#
_cell.length_a   1.000
_cell.length_b   1.000
_cell.length_c   1.000
_cell.angle_alpha   90.00
_cell.angle_beta   90.00
_cell.angle_gamma   90.00
#
_symmetry.space_group_name_H-M   'P 1'
#
loop_
_entity.id
_entity.type
_entity.pdbx_description
1 polymer ?
#
loop_
_entity_poly.entity_id
_entity_poly.type
_entity_poly.pdbx_seq_one_letter_code
_entity_poly.pdbx_strand_id
1 'polypeptide(L)'
;MERNSPKYGDVFNDSLRFDRLNGLRAALGLDDLAADSTNDDTFSQQPSIGIEIEMTWDQALEDLRPQWLGSDIRPSHYPKDSAEYKEFTRRYNKNDKRLRPILEAVSRVIPRVGFDAYWEFSFNPTKNRRVLEAELTTLYEAGILCEGIPYATHVTIADIYSERDAYAVLCALEQSGGSSARRIESPLTSVKGGWSQKGKGGLLQRMGSELAGSDITAFEFRTLTTTSPQQLSGVLELGQRLVSLQSQDKSAWLLERQRIEDSLIEQGLPLRPWDSPQRDAATWRKYGATLLARS
;
A
#
# COMPACT_ATOMS: atom_id res chain seq x y z
N MET A 1 -26.45 0.28 -5.33
CA MET A 1 -25.39 -0.68 -5.69
C MET A 1 -25.17 -1.55 -4.47
N GLU A 2 -25.63 -2.79 -4.53
CA GLU A 2 -25.31 -3.79 -3.50
C GLU A 2 -23.79 -3.94 -3.45
N ARG A 3 -23.23 -3.94 -2.24
CA ARG A 3 -21.82 -4.28 -2.04
C ARG A 3 -21.73 -5.77 -2.35
N ASN A 4 -21.17 -6.13 -3.50
CA ASN A 4 -20.67 -7.48 -3.75
C ASN A 4 -19.45 -7.71 -2.84
N SER A 5 -19.68 -7.76 -1.53
CA SER A 5 -18.70 -8.29 -0.59
C SER A 5 -18.62 -9.79 -0.87
N PRO A 6 -17.44 -10.34 -1.18
CA PRO A 6 -17.27 -11.78 -1.30
C PRO A 6 -17.82 -12.46 -0.03
N LYS A 7 -18.43 -13.64 -0.17
CA LYS A 7 -18.73 -14.46 1.02
C LYS A 7 -17.40 -14.71 1.74
N TYR A 8 -17.37 -14.62 3.06
CA TYR A 8 -16.14 -14.66 3.88
C TYR A 8 -15.16 -15.81 3.54
N GLY A 9 -15.65 -16.96 3.05
CA GLY A 9 -14.81 -18.09 2.61
C GLY A 9 -14.10 -17.89 1.26
N ASP A 10 -14.55 -16.97 0.41
CA ASP A 10 -14.00 -16.72 -0.92
C ASP A 10 -12.72 -15.84 -0.87
N VAL A 11 -12.49 -15.11 0.22
CA VAL A 11 -11.40 -14.12 0.37
C VAL A 11 -10.02 -14.78 0.32
N PHE A 12 -9.91 -15.98 0.91
CA PHE A 12 -8.67 -16.78 0.97
C PHE A 12 -8.65 -17.92 -0.06
N ASN A 13 -9.58 -17.95 -1.01
CA ASN A 13 -9.58 -18.93 -2.08
C ASN A 13 -8.70 -18.41 -3.23
N ASP A 14 -7.41 -18.72 -3.16
CA ASP A 14 -6.41 -18.27 -4.13
C ASP A 14 -6.77 -18.69 -5.57
N SER A 15 -7.21 -19.93 -5.78
CA SER A 15 -7.61 -20.42 -7.11
C SER A 15 -8.76 -19.60 -7.71
N LEU A 16 -9.81 -19.34 -6.91
CA LEU A 16 -10.92 -18.51 -7.34
C LEU A 16 -10.50 -17.05 -7.63
N ARG A 17 -9.53 -16.52 -6.88
CA ARG A 17 -8.97 -15.19 -7.12
C ARG A 17 -8.19 -15.14 -8.43
N PHE A 18 -7.35 -16.15 -8.70
CA PHE A 18 -6.64 -16.26 -9.98
C PHE A 18 -7.59 -16.44 -11.16
N ASP A 19 -8.64 -17.25 -11.05
CA ASP A 19 -9.64 -17.41 -12.10
C ASP A 19 -10.35 -16.08 -12.42
N ARG A 20 -10.76 -15.35 -11.37
CA ARG A 20 -11.36 -14.01 -11.53
C ARG A 20 -10.38 -13.01 -12.13
N LEU A 21 -9.11 -13.07 -11.73
CA LEU A 21 -8.06 -12.20 -12.23
C LEU A 21 -7.76 -12.47 -13.71
N ASN A 22 -7.62 -13.73 -14.14
CA ASN A 22 -7.43 -14.07 -15.55
C ASN A 22 -8.65 -13.69 -16.40
N GLY A 23 -9.87 -13.85 -15.88
CA GLY A 23 -11.07 -13.32 -16.53
C GLY A 23 -11.04 -11.80 -16.74
N LEU A 24 -10.53 -11.04 -15.75
CA LEU A 24 -10.29 -9.60 -15.88
C LEU A 24 -9.20 -9.30 -16.91
N ARG A 25 -8.07 -10.01 -16.85
CA ARG A 25 -6.94 -9.82 -17.78
C ARG A 25 -7.35 -10.04 -19.23
N ALA A 26 -8.10 -11.10 -19.51
CA ALA A 26 -8.68 -11.33 -20.83
C ALA A 26 -9.60 -10.19 -21.29
N ALA A 27 -10.43 -9.64 -20.40
CA ALA A 27 -11.29 -8.50 -20.71
C ALA A 27 -10.50 -7.19 -20.96
N LEU A 28 -9.28 -7.11 -20.44
CA LEU A 28 -8.34 -6.00 -20.67
C LEU A 28 -7.39 -6.24 -21.85
N GLY A 29 -7.45 -7.41 -22.50
CA GLY A 29 -6.55 -7.78 -23.59
C GLY A 29 -5.13 -8.11 -23.15
N LEU A 30 -4.96 -8.57 -21.89
CA LEU A 30 -3.70 -9.02 -21.31
C LEU A 30 -3.60 -10.54 -21.37
N ASP A 31 -2.38 -11.07 -21.44
CA ASP A 31 -2.12 -12.51 -21.40
C ASP A 31 -2.51 -13.10 -20.06
N ASP A 32 -2.94 -14.36 -20.03
CA ASP A 32 -3.25 -15.04 -18.76
C ASP A 32 -1.99 -15.15 -17.90
N LEU A 33 -2.14 -14.94 -16.59
CA LEU A 33 -1.12 -15.34 -15.64
C LEU A 33 -1.16 -16.86 -15.53
N ALA A 34 0.01 -17.48 -15.60
CA ALA A 34 0.14 -18.87 -15.20
C ALA A 34 -0.43 -18.99 -13.79
N ALA A 35 -1.51 -19.78 -13.64
CA ALA A 35 -1.93 -20.17 -12.32
C ALA A 35 -0.73 -20.87 -11.70
N ASP A 36 -0.15 -20.28 -10.67
CA ASP A 36 0.86 -20.97 -9.88
C ASP A 36 0.11 -22.11 -9.20
N SER A 37 0.09 -23.27 -9.87
CA SER A 37 -0.66 -24.48 -9.50
C SER A 37 -0.23 -25.08 -8.17
N THR A 38 0.70 -24.43 -7.49
CA THR A 38 1.06 -24.78 -6.13
C THR A 38 -0.04 -24.28 -5.20
N ASN A 39 -0.96 -25.19 -4.86
CA ASN A 39 -1.32 -25.39 -3.46
C ASN A 39 -0.01 -25.61 -2.69
N ASP A 40 0.76 -24.55 -2.51
CA ASP A 40 2.00 -24.60 -1.76
C ASP A 40 1.55 -24.53 -0.30
N ASP A 41 1.44 -25.69 0.34
CA ASP A 41 1.12 -25.80 1.76
C ASP A 41 2.07 -24.93 2.62
N THR A 42 3.22 -24.50 2.07
CA THR A 42 4.13 -23.52 2.69
C THR A 42 3.47 -22.17 2.97
N PHE A 43 2.51 -21.71 2.16
CA PHE A 43 1.80 -20.45 2.40
C PHE A 43 0.74 -20.58 3.49
N SER A 44 0.19 -21.78 3.75
CA SER A 44 -0.85 -21.98 4.77
C SER A 44 -0.42 -21.55 6.18
N GLN A 45 0.89 -21.60 6.44
CA GLN A 45 1.54 -21.25 7.71
C GLN A 45 2.05 -19.80 7.77
N GLN A 46 1.91 -19.03 6.68
CA GLN A 46 2.29 -17.62 6.66
C GLN A 46 1.18 -16.76 7.30
N PRO A 47 1.55 -15.61 7.91
CA PRO A 47 0.58 -14.63 8.35
C PRO A 47 -0.17 -14.04 7.13
N SER A 48 -1.45 -13.75 7.32
CA SER A 48 -2.23 -13.03 6.32
C SER A 48 -1.61 -11.64 6.09
N ILE A 49 -1.51 -11.26 4.82
CA ILE A 49 -1.05 -9.95 4.38
C ILE A 49 -2.08 -9.34 3.44
N GLY A 50 -2.35 -8.04 3.60
CA GLY A 50 -3.19 -7.25 2.71
C GLY A 50 -2.51 -5.94 2.35
N ILE A 51 -2.85 -5.39 1.19
CA ILE A 51 -2.31 -4.11 0.74
C ILE A 51 -3.42 -3.14 0.34
N GLU A 52 -3.17 -1.86 0.56
CA GLU A 52 -3.97 -0.77 0.06
C GLU A 52 -3.04 0.18 -0.69
N ILE A 53 -3.36 0.52 -1.93
CA ILE A 53 -2.58 1.44 -2.75
C ILE A 53 -3.45 2.65 -3.06
N GLU A 54 -3.00 3.83 -2.63
CA GLU A 54 -3.64 5.10 -2.99
C GLU A 54 -2.91 5.70 -4.19
N MET A 55 -3.68 5.93 -5.25
CA MET A 55 -3.25 6.75 -6.37
C MET A 55 -3.88 8.14 -6.23
N THR A 56 -3.11 9.19 -6.43
CA THR A 56 -3.61 10.56 -6.38
C THR A 56 -3.97 11.10 -7.78
N TRP A 57 -4.74 12.20 -7.82
CA TRP A 57 -5.19 12.85 -9.05
C TRP A 57 -4.08 13.22 -10.03
N ASP A 58 -2.90 13.51 -9.50
CA ASP A 58 -1.74 13.87 -10.27
C ASP A 58 -1.05 12.70 -10.96
N GLN A 59 -1.07 11.56 -10.30
CA GLN A 59 -0.48 10.34 -10.82
C GLN A 59 -1.37 9.78 -11.93
N ALA A 60 -2.67 9.83 -11.69
CA ALA A 60 -3.76 9.49 -12.61
C ALA A 60 -3.76 10.22 -13.95
N LEU A 61 -3.45 11.52 -13.91
CA LEU A 61 -3.74 12.48 -14.97
C LEU A 61 -2.45 13.18 -15.40
N GLU A 62 -1.55 12.42 -16.04
CA GLU A 62 -0.26 12.91 -16.52
C GLU A 62 -0.35 14.22 -17.32
N ASP A 63 -1.35 14.32 -18.20
CA ASP A 63 -1.63 15.49 -19.03
C ASP A 63 -2.07 16.74 -18.23
N LEU A 64 -2.33 16.60 -16.94
CA LEU A 64 -2.64 17.69 -16.01
C LEU A 64 -1.44 18.12 -15.14
N ARG A 65 -0.33 17.35 -15.15
CA ARG A 65 0.88 17.59 -14.34
C ARG A 65 1.50 18.99 -14.47
N PRO A 66 1.55 19.66 -15.64
CA PRO A 66 2.28 20.93 -15.74
C PRO A 66 1.56 22.16 -15.16
N GLN A 67 0.23 22.13 -14.97
CA GLN A 67 -0.54 23.34 -14.61
C GLN A 67 -1.23 23.27 -13.24
N TRP A 68 -1.53 22.07 -12.72
CA TRP A 68 -2.44 21.89 -11.58
C TRP A 68 -1.79 21.13 -10.41
N LEU A 69 -0.49 20.91 -10.50
CA LEU A 69 0.20 19.88 -9.75
C LEU A 69 1.37 20.48 -8.98
N GLY A 70 1.25 20.49 -7.66
CA GLY A 70 2.09 21.30 -6.79
C GLY A 70 1.57 22.73 -6.58
N SER A 71 0.46 23.11 -7.24
CA SER A 71 -0.28 24.30 -6.87
C SER A 71 -1.28 23.93 -5.76
N ASP A 72 -1.47 24.81 -4.78
CA ASP A 72 -2.59 24.71 -3.83
C ASP A 72 -3.95 24.88 -4.54
N ILE A 73 -3.97 25.02 -5.87
CA ILE A 73 -5.14 25.40 -6.64
C ILE A 73 -5.92 24.14 -7.05
N ARG A 74 -6.94 23.83 -6.25
CA ARG A 74 -7.91 22.80 -6.56
C ARG A 74 -8.90 23.32 -7.62
N PRO A 75 -9.57 22.45 -8.39
CA PRO A 75 -10.66 22.86 -9.28
C PRO A 75 -11.74 23.69 -8.56
N SER A 76 -11.94 23.44 -7.27
CA SER A 76 -12.84 24.22 -6.40
C SER A 76 -12.39 25.66 -6.14
N HIS A 77 -11.15 26.03 -6.46
CA HIS A 77 -10.60 27.37 -6.27
C HIS A 77 -10.83 28.29 -7.48
N TYR A 78 -11.26 27.75 -8.62
CA TYR A 78 -11.64 28.53 -9.79
C TYR A 78 -13.17 28.70 -9.85
N PRO A 79 -13.67 29.89 -10.27
CA PRO A 79 -15.06 30.04 -10.66
C PRO A 79 -15.44 29.00 -11.72
N LYS A 80 -16.61 28.37 -11.59
CA LYS A 80 -17.05 27.28 -12.49
C LYS A 80 -17.15 27.70 -13.96
N ASP A 81 -17.27 28.98 -14.22
CA ASP A 81 -17.37 29.60 -15.54
C ASP A 81 -16.02 30.05 -16.10
N SER A 82 -14.95 30.02 -15.32
CA SER A 82 -13.60 30.42 -15.73
C SER A 82 -13.04 29.50 -16.83
N ALA A 83 -12.12 30.04 -17.64
CA ALA A 83 -11.46 29.27 -18.70
C ALA A 83 -10.63 28.11 -18.13
N GLU A 84 -9.99 28.33 -16.98
CA GLU A 84 -9.20 27.36 -16.24
C GLU A 84 -10.06 26.20 -15.75
N TYR A 85 -11.21 26.47 -15.12
CA TYR A 85 -12.13 25.42 -14.66
C TYR A 85 -12.70 24.59 -15.83
N LYS A 86 -13.05 25.26 -16.93
CA LYS A 86 -13.55 24.60 -18.14
C LYS A 86 -12.48 23.70 -18.77
N GLU A 87 -11.23 24.17 -18.85
CA GLU A 87 -10.12 23.38 -19.40
C GLU A 87 -9.76 22.20 -18.49
N PHE A 88 -9.71 22.39 -17.17
CA PHE A 88 -9.57 21.30 -16.21
C PHE A 88 -10.67 20.25 -16.41
N THR A 89 -11.93 20.68 -16.42
CA THR A 89 -13.09 19.78 -16.58
C THR A 89 -13.03 19.01 -17.89
N ARG A 90 -12.64 19.67 -18.99
CA ARG A 90 -12.47 19.04 -20.31
C ARG A 90 -11.41 17.93 -20.28
N ARG A 91 -10.23 18.23 -19.73
CA ARG A 91 -9.11 17.26 -19.61
C ARG A 91 -9.42 16.13 -18.62
N TYR A 92 -10.08 16.45 -17.51
CA TYR A 92 -10.57 15.46 -16.55
C TYR A 92 -11.56 14.51 -17.22
N ASN A 93 -12.62 15.03 -17.85
CA ASN A 93 -13.64 14.22 -18.51
C ASN A 93 -13.05 13.33 -19.61
N LYS A 94 -12.03 13.81 -20.35
CA LYS A 94 -11.32 13.01 -21.35
C LYS A 94 -10.64 11.79 -20.71
N ASN A 95 -9.90 11.99 -19.62
CA ASN A 95 -9.22 10.91 -18.93
C ASN A 95 -10.18 9.99 -18.18
N ASP A 96 -11.21 10.55 -17.55
CA ASP A 96 -12.25 9.79 -16.86
C ASP A 96 -12.97 8.84 -17.82
N LYS A 97 -13.35 9.30 -19.02
CA LYS A 97 -13.92 8.43 -20.06
C LYS A 97 -13.01 7.28 -20.48
N ARG A 98 -11.68 7.47 -20.43
CA ARG A 98 -10.69 6.45 -20.77
C ARG A 98 -10.51 5.45 -19.62
N LEU A 99 -10.34 5.95 -18.40
CA LEU A 99 -9.93 5.15 -17.25
C LEU A 99 -11.12 4.49 -16.54
N ARG A 100 -12.27 5.17 -16.42
CA ARG A 100 -13.42 4.71 -15.64
C ARG A 100 -13.91 3.30 -16.01
N PRO A 101 -14.06 2.93 -17.29
CA PRO A 101 -14.49 1.58 -17.65
C PRO A 101 -13.50 0.50 -17.19
N ILE A 102 -12.19 0.78 -17.30
CA ILE A 102 -11.12 -0.12 -16.86
C ILE A 102 -11.22 -0.34 -15.35
N LEU A 103 -11.44 0.72 -14.58
CA LEU A 103 -11.48 0.63 -13.12
C LEU A 103 -12.78 0.03 -12.60
N GLU A 104 -13.88 0.22 -13.31
CA GLU A 104 -15.14 -0.48 -13.04
C GLU A 104 -15.04 -1.97 -13.35
N ALA A 105 -14.16 -2.39 -14.27
CA ALA A 105 -13.84 -3.79 -14.47
C ALA A 105 -12.92 -4.31 -13.35
N VAL A 106 -11.85 -3.58 -13.02
CA VAL A 106 -10.91 -3.92 -11.94
C VAL A 106 -11.61 -4.02 -10.58
N SER A 107 -12.52 -3.11 -10.26
CA SER A 107 -13.21 -3.06 -8.95
C SER A 107 -14.07 -4.29 -8.65
N ARG A 108 -14.35 -5.12 -9.66
CA ARG A 108 -15.06 -6.40 -9.52
C ARG A 108 -14.16 -7.51 -8.97
N VAL A 109 -12.84 -7.35 -9.09
CA VAL A 109 -11.84 -8.34 -8.69
C VAL A 109 -10.96 -7.81 -7.56
N ILE A 110 -10.43 -6.59 -7.72
CA ILE A 110 -9.63 -5.89 -6.71
C ILE A 110 -10.54 -4.86 -6.04
N PRO A 111 -10.91 -5.02 -4.76
CA PRO A 111 -11.82 -4.10 -4.10
C PRO A 111 -11.30 -2.66 -4.11
N ARG A 112 -12.24 -1.71 -4.15
CA ARG A 112 -11.99 -0.28 -4.05
C ARG A 112 -12.74 0.27 -2.85
N VAL A 113 -12.06 1.00 -1.99
CA VAL A 113 -12.67 1.74 -0.88
C VAL A 113 -12.59 3.25 -1.16
N GLY A 114 -13.57 4.01 -0.67
CA GLY A 114 -13.55 5.47 -0.76
C GLY A 114 -14.20 6.09 -2.01
N PHE A 115 -14.90 7.20 -1.78
CA PHE A 115 -15.46 8.09 -2.81
C PHE A 115 -14.66 9.38 -2.98
N ASP A 116 -13.74 9.66 -2.06
CA ASP A 116 -13.07 10.95 -1.93
C ASP A 116 -11.62 10.88 -2.42
N ALA A 117 -11.21 11.89 -3.20
CA ALA A 117 -9.84 12.19 -3.64
C ALA A 117 -9.00 11.07 -4.30
N TYR A 118 -9.67 10.15 -5.01
CA TYR A 118 -9.23 9.30 -6.14
C TYR A 118 -8.36 8.04 -5.83
N TRP A 119 -8.43 7.07 -6.77
CA TRP A 119 -8.52 5.61 -6.60
C TRP A 119 -7.62 4.96 -5.56
N GLU A 120 -8.28 4.33 -4.59
CA GLU A 120 -7.70 3.42 -3.63
C GLU A 120 -7.99 1.98 -4.08
N PHE A 121 -6.96 1.15 -4.16
CA PHE A 121 -7.08 -0.27 -4.44
C PHE A 121 -6.80 -1.02 -3.14
N SER A 122 -7.84 -1.58 -2.54
CA SER A 122 -7.77 -2.28 -1.25
C SER A 122 -7.84 -3.78 -1.54
N PHE A 123 -6.68 -4.42 -1.64
CA PHE A 123 -6.56 -5.81 -2.03
C PHE A 123 -7.02 -6.69 -0.87
N ASN A 124 -7.75 -7.75 -1.21
CA ASN A 124 -8.19 -8.71 -0.20
C ASN A 124 -6.97 -9.40 0.43
N PRO A 125 -6.94 -9.57 1.76
CA PRO A 125 -5.83 -10.24 2.42
C PRO A 125 -5.70 -11.69 1.96
N THR A 126 -4.49 -12.20 1.98
CA THR A 126 -4.15 -13.59 1.64
C THR A 126 -2.93 -14.02 2.44
N LYS A 127 -2.73 -15.33 2.61
CA LYS A 127 -1.46 -15.86 3.11
C LYS A 127 -0.43 -16.06 2.00
N ASN A 128 -0.89 -16.17 0.75
CA ASN A 128 -0.05 -16.34 -0.43
C ASN A 128 0.17 -14.99 -1.11
N ARG A 129 1.27 -14.30 -0.78
CA ARG A 129 1.61 -12.99 -1.37
C ARG A 129 1.61 -12.98 -2.90
N ARG A 130 1.83 -14.12 -3.58
CA ARG A 130 1.83 -14.20 -5.05
C ARG A 130 0.50 -13.77 -5.65
N VAL A 131 -0.61 -13.95 -4.93
CA VAL A 131 -1.92 -13.43 -5.36
C VAL A 131 -1.91 -11.89 -5.40
N LEU A 132 -1.36 -11.24 -4.37
CA LEU A 132 -1.23 -9.78 -4.35
C LEU A 132 -0.28 -9.28 -5.44
N GLU A 133 0.82 -10.01 -5.67
CA GLU A 133 1.79 -9.70 -6.73
C GLU A 133 1.15 -9.80 -8.13
N ALA A 134 0.32 -10.81 -8.36
CA ALA A 134 -0.43 -11.01 -9.59
C ALA A 134 -1.48 -9.90 -9.81
N GLU A 135 -2.25 -9.58 -8.77
CA GLU A 135 -3.22 -8.48 -8.80
C GLU A 135 -2.51 -7.14 -9.07
N LEU A 136 -1.36 -6.90 -8.44
CA LEU A 136 -0.55 -5.69 -8.64
C LEU A 136 0.01 -5.61 -10.05
N THR A 137 0.62 -6.69 -10.53
CA THR A 137 1.16 -6.78 -11.90
C THR A 137 0.08 -6.48 -12.93
N THR A 138 -1.14 -6.96 -12.70
CA THR A 138 -2.28 -6.65 -13.56
C THR A 138 -2.61 -5.16 -13.60
N LEU A 139 -2.51 -4.43 -12.48
CA LEU A 139 -2.70 -2.97 -12.48
C LEU A 139 -1.61 -2.23 -13.29
N TYR A 140 -0.37 -2.71 -13.24
CA TYR A 140 0.74 -2.13 -14.01
C TYR A 140 0.60 -2.42 -15.50
N GLU A 141 0.33 -3.67 -15.89
CA GLU A 141 0.15 -4.07 -17.29
C GLU A 141 -1.10 -3.46 -17.94
N ALA A 142 -2.15 -3.23 -17.16
CA ALA A 142 -3.33 -2.49 -17.60
C ALA A 142 -3.09 -0.97 -17.76
N GLY A 143 -1.90 -0.47 -17.40
CA GLY A 143 -1.55 0.95 -17.43
C GLY A 143 -2.32 1.81 -16.44
N ILE A 144 -2.79 1.21 -15.33
CA ILE A 144 -3.45 1.92 -14.23
C ILE A 144 -2.39 2.48 -13.28
N LEU A 145 -1.41 1.66 -12.93
CA LEU A 145 -0.19 2.08 -12.22
C LEU A 145 0.97 2.12 -13.21
N CYS A 146 1.95 2.97 -12.95
CA CYS A 146 3.11 3.19 -13.81
C CYS A 146 4.41 3.01 -13.01
N GLU A 147 5.40 2.35 -13.62
CA GLU A 147 6.70 2.17 -12.97
C GLU A 147 7.40 3.49 -12.67
N GLY A 148 8.11 3.53 -11.55
CA GLY A 148 8.85 4.72 -11.10
C GLY A 148 7.98 5.82 -10.49
N ILE A 149 6.66 5.74 -10.60
CA ILE A 149 5.75 6.64 -9.87
C ILE A 149 5.54 6.08 -8.45
N PRO A 150 5.82 6.85 -7.38
CA PRO A 150 5.66 6.38 -6.02
C PRO A 150 4.20 6.49 -5.57
N TYR A 151 3.50 5.36 -5.47
CA TYR A 151 2.16 5.27 -4.90
C TYR A 151 2.22 5.07 -3.41
N ALA A 152 1.36 5.76 -2.67
CA ALA A 152 1.21 5.54 -1.24
C ALA A 152 0.68 4.13 -1.00
N THR A 153 1.31 3.37 -0.11
CA THR A 153 0.93 1.98 0.13
C THR A 153 0.81 1.70 1.62
N HIS A 154 -0.31 1.13 2.01
CA HIS A 154 -0.51 0.55 3.34
C HIS A 154 -0.38 -0.96 3.23
N VAL A 155 0.46 -1.56 4.08
CA VAL A 155 0.59 -3.02 4.17
C VAL A 155 0.09 -3.44 5.53
N THR A 156 -0.90 -4.32 5.60
CA THR A 156 -1.40 -4.89 6.85
C THR A 156 -0.92 -6.33 6.97
N ILE A 157 -0.19 -6.66 8.04
CA ILE A 157 0.26 -8.02 8.32
C ILE A 157 -0.32 -8.49 9.65
N ALA A 158 -0.97 -9.66 9.63
CA ALA A 158 -1.53 -10.32 10.80
C ALA A 158 -0.44 -10.96 11.69
N ASP A 159 -0.84 -11.50 12.83
CA ASP A 159 0.00 -12.28 13.76
C ASP A 159 1.21 -11.54 14.35
N ILE A 160 1.18 -10.21 14.36
CA ILE A 160 2.09 -9.39 15.14
C ILE A 160 1.38 -8.90 16.41
N TYR A 161 1.93 -9.26 17.57
CA TYR A 161 1.27 -9.03 18.87
C TYR A 161 1.85 -7.86 19.66
N SER A 162 2.99 -7.30 19.26
CA SER A 162 3.64 -6.21 19.98
C SER A 162 3.96 -5.04 19.05
N GLU A 163 3.70 -3.82 19.54
CA GLU A 163 3.99 -2.59 18.80
C GLU A 163 5.50 -2.44 18.53
N ARG A 164 6.36 -2.93 19.43
CA ARG A 164 7.82 -2.91 19.24
C ARG A 164 8.26 -3.81 18.10
N ASP A 165 7.71 -5.03 18.02
CA ASP A 165 8.05 -5.95 16.93
C ASP A 165 7.52 -5.43 15.60
N ALA A 166 6.28 -4.92 15.57
CA ALA A 166 5.70 -4.27 14.40
C ALA A 166 6.54 -3.10 13.90
N TYR A 167 7.09 -2.31 14.83
CA TYR A 167 7.98 -1.19 14.51
C TYR A 167 9.32 -1.64 13.93
N ALA A 168 9.94 -2.68 14.48
CA ALA A 168 11.16 -3.24 13.90
C ALA A 168 10.91 -3.79 12.49
N VAL A 169 9.77 -4.48 12.27
CA VAL A 169 9.37 -4.94 10.94
C VAL A 169 9.21 -3.75 9.99
N LEU A 170 8.44 -2.72 10.37
CA LEU A 170 8.25 -1.52 9.54
C LEU A 170 9.58 -0.88 9.13
N CYS A 171 10.49 -0.67 10.10
CA CYS A 171 11.80 -0.09 9.81
C CYS A 171 12.62 -0.93 8.83
N ALA A 172 12.58 -2.25 8.96
CA ALA A 172 13.26 -3.15 8.01
C ALA A 172 12.66 -3.04 6.61
N LEU A 173 11.33 -2.97 6.49
CA LEU A 173 10.64 -2.78 5.21
C LEU A 173 11.03 -1.44 4.57
N GLU A 174 10.98 -0.35 5.32
CA GLU A 174 11.34 1.00 4.85
C GLU A 174 12.80 1.05 4.38
N GLN A 175 13.73 0.48 5.15
CA GLN A 175 15.16 0.44 4.82
C GLN A 175 15.50 -0.51 3.66
N SER A 176 14.64 -1.47 3.34
CA SER A 176 14.79 -2.37 2.19
C SER A 176 14.35 -1.76 0.85
N GLY A 177 14.00 -0.47 0.84
CA GLY A 177 13.43 0.21 -0.33
C GLY A 177 11.90 0.21 -0.36
N GLY A 178 11.26 -0.15 0.75
CA GLY A 178 9.81 -0.08 0.91
C GLY A 178 9.26 1.34 1.06
N SER A 179 10.11 2.34 1.22
CA SER A 179 9.70 3.75 1.40
C SER A 179 10.68 4.72 0.73
N SER A 180 10.31 6.00 0.75
CA SER A 180 11.16 7.12 0.32
C SER A 180 11.15 8.21 1.39
N ALA A 181 12.18 9.06 1.39
CA ALA A 181 12.24 10.21 2.29
C ALA A 181 11.00 11.10 2.19
N ARG A 182 10.54 11.37 0.96
CA ARG A 182 9.31 12.12 0.70
C ARG A 182 8.08 11.45 1.33
N ARG A 183 8.00 10.12 1.29
CA ARG A 183 6.91 9.37 1.91
C ARG A 183 6.93 9.48 3.42
N ILE A 184 8.09 9.24 4.04
CA ILE A 184 8.28 9.42 5.49
C ILE A 184 7.89 10.84 5.91
N GLU A 185 8.27 11.86 5.13
CA GLU A 185 8.00 13.26 5.48
C GLU A 185 6.59 13.75 5.10
N SER A 186 5.87 13.05 4.22
CA SER A 186 4.52 13.44 3.78
C SER A 186 3.50 13.74 4.90
N PRO A 187 3.55 13.09 6.09
CA PRO A 187 2.69 13.43 7.21
C PRO A 187 2.94 14.82 7.81
N LEU A 188 4.14 15.42 7.60
CA LEU A 188 4.50 16.77 8.07
C LEU A 188 3.71 17.87 7.36
N THR A 189 3.32 17.64 6.11
CA THR A 189 2.61 18.59 5.25
C THR A 189 1.15 18.22 5.03
N SER A 190 0.72 17.07 5.55
CA SER A 190 -0.66 16.60 5.44
C SER A 190 -1.63 17.39 6.32
N VAL A 191 -2.86 17.60 5.82
CA VAL A 191 -3.95 18.24 6.58
C VAL A 191 -4.24 17.46 7.87
N LYS A 192 -4.51 18.19 8.96
CA LYS A 192 -4.86 17.60 10.26
C LYS A 192 -6.01 16.59 10.13
N GLY A 193 -5.82 15.37 10.64
CA GLY A 193 -6.80 14.28 10.58
C GLY A 193 -6.76 13.40 9.32
N GLY A 194 -5.82 13.63 8.40
CA GLY A 194 -5.59 12.75 7.24
C GLY A 194 -5.12 11.34 7.63
N TRP A 195 -5.16 10.40 6.69
CA TRP A 195 -4.74 9.01 6.92
C TRP A 195 -3.30 8.93 7.48
N SER A 196 -2.43 9.83 7.04
CA SER A 196 -1.01 9.94 7.45
C SER A 196 -0.81 10.34 8.91
N GLN A 197 -1.86 10.81 9.58
CA GLN A 197 -1.84 11.22 10.99
C GLN A 197 -2.52 10.22 11.92
N LYS A 198 -3.14 9.17 11.38
CA LYS A 198 -3.75 8.10 12.16
C LYS A 198 -2.66 7.06 12.46
N GLY A 199 -2.33 6.86 13.74
CA GLY A 199 -1.26 5.96 14.18
C GLY A 199 -0.07 6.67 14.86
N LYS A 200 1.01 5.94 15.11
CA LYS A 200 2.30 6.45 15.63
C LYS A 200 3.45 5.92 14.78
N GLY A 201 4.39 6.77 14.38
CA GLY A 201 5.55 6.37 13.56
C GLY A 201 5.20 5.55 12.31
N GLY A 202 4.05 5.81 11.66
CA GLY A 202 3.59 5.04 10.50
C GLY A 202 2.86 3.73 10.82
N LEU A 203 2.59 3.42 12.09
CA LEU A 203 1.91 2.21 12.52
C LEU A 203 0.48 2.46 13.00
N LEU A 204 -0.43 1.58 12.59
CA LEU A 204 -1.75 1.46 13.19
C LEU A 204 -2.02 -0.01 13.56
N GLN A 205 -2.38 -0.27 14.81
CA GLN A 205 -2.87 -1.58 15.22
C GLN A 205 -4.31 -1.77 14.72
N ARG A 206 -4.58 -2.93 14.14
CA ARG A 206 -5.91 -3.39 13.72
C ARG A 206 -6.36 -4.53 14.62
N MET A 207 -7.62 -4.46 15.05
CA MET A 207 -8.21 -5.49 15.93
C MET A 207 -8.95 -6.54 15.09
N GLY A 208 -9.11 -7.76 15.59
CA GLY A 208 -9.74 -8.87 14.86
C GLY A 208 -11.13 -8.57 14.27
N SER A 209 -11.90 -7.63 14.85
CA SER A 209 -13.18 -7.17 14.27
C SER A 209 -13.03 -6.44 12.94
N GLU A 210 -11.84 -5.94 12.61
CA GLU A 210 -11.48 -5.27 11.36
C GLU A 210 -10.81 -6.21 10.36
N LEU A 211 -10.43 -7.42 10.77
CA LEU A 211 -9.64 -8.35 9.97
C LEU A 211 -10.54 -9.39 9.30
N ALA A 212 -10.11 -9.84 8.13
CA ALA A 212 -10.73 -10.99 7.48
C ALA A 212 -10.21 -12.30 8.09
N GLY A 213 -11.04 -13.34 8.10
CA GLY A 213 -10.64 -14.66 8.57
C GLY A 213 -10.66 -14.80 10.10
N SER A 214 -9.68 -15.53 10.64
CA SER A 214 -9.55 -15.83 12.07
C SER A 214 -8.46 -15.02 12.78
N ASP A 215 -7.90 -14.01 12.10
CA ASP A 215 -6.80 -13.21 12.62
C ASP A 215 -7.26 -12.31 13.77
N ILE A 216 -6.49 -12.29 14.87
CA ILE A 216 -6.89 -11.63 16.11
C ILE A 216 -6.32 -10.20 16.21
N THR A 217 -5.11 -10.01 15.68
CA THR A 217 -4.40 -8.73 15.67
C THR A 217 -3.58 -8.62 14.39
N ALA A 218 -3.50 -7.41 13.84
CA ALA A 218 -2.58 -7.07 12.78
C ALA A 218 -2.00 -5.67 13.01
N PHE A 219 -0.92 -5.35 12.32
CA PHE A 219 -0.40 -3.99 12.23
C PHE A 219 -0.40 -3.54 10.78
N GLU A 220 -0.88 -2.32 10.57
CA GLU A 220 -0.88 -1.63 9.30
C GLU A 220 0.30 -0.65 9.23
N PHE A 221 1.14 -0.85 8.24
CA PHE A 221 2.34 -0.12 7.90
C PHE A 221 2.02 0.94 6.86
N ARG A 222 2.00 2.21 7.26
CA ARG A 222 1.41 3.31 6.48
C ARG A 222 2.42 4.19 5.78
N THR A 223 3.69 4.00 6.06
CA THR A 223 4.80 4.79 5.53
C THR A 223 5.46 4.14 4.33
N LEU A 224 4.89 3.07 3.78
CA LEU A 224 5.41 2.39 2.60
C LEU A 224 4.96 3.06 1.29
N THR A 225 5.67 2.74 0.22
CA THR A 225 5.38 3.13 -1.16
C THR A 225 5.55 1.96 -2.10
N THR A 226 4.74 1.93 -3.15
CA THR A 226 4.90 1.04 -4.30
C THR A 226 5.41 1.84 -5.49
N THR A 227 6.51 1.40 -6.11
CA THR A 227 7.07 2.01 -7.33
C THR A 227 7.14 1.04 -8.51
N SER A 228 7.18 -0.26 -8.25
CA SER A 228 7.06 -1.32 -9.24
C SER A 228 6.53 -2.61 -8.60
N PRO A 229 6.03 -3.58 -9.40
CA PRO A 229 5.63 -4.88 -8.88
C PRO A 229 6.75 -5.61 -8.13
N GLN A 230 7.98 -5.55 -8.65
CA GLN A 230 9.13 -6.26 -8.07
C GLN A 230 9.54 -5.66 -6.73
N GLN A 231 9.51 -4.32 -6.61
CA GLN A 231 9.82 -3.64 -5.36
C GLN A 231 8.80 -4.01 -4.27
N LEU A 232 7.50 -3.98 -4.57
CA LEU A 232 6.50 -4.35 -3.57
C LEU A 232 6.56 -5.85 -3.24
N SER A 233 6.77 -6.73 -4.22
CA SER A 233 6.96 -8.17 -3.98
C SER A 233 8.07 -8.44 -2.95
N GLY A 234 9.24 -7.80 -3.09
CA GLY A 234 10.33 -7.92 -2.12
C GLY A 234 9.95 -7.44 -0.71
N VAL A 235 9.18 -6.35 -0.62
CA VAL A 235 8.67 -5.83 0.67
C VAL A 235 7.67 -6.80 1.30
N LEU A 236 6.73 -7.35 0.53
CA LEU A 236 5.75 -8.32 1.02
C LEU A 236 6.42 -9.62 1.48
N GLU A 237 7.39 -10.11 0.72
CA GLU A 237 8.18 -11.28 1.08
C GLU A 237 8.95 -11.06 2.39
N LEU A 238 9.68 -9.95 2.50
CA LEU A 238 10.42 -9.62 3.72
C LEU A 238 9.48 -9.50 4.92
N GLY A 239 8.32 -8.84 4.74
CA GLY A 239 7.32 -8.63 5.79
C GLY A 239 6.76 -9.96 6.31
N GLN A 240 6.24 -10.81 5.42
CA GLN A 240 5.73 -12.12 5.83
C GLN A 240 6.84 -12.98 6.46
N ARG A 241 8.05 -12.97 5.91
CA ARG A 241 9.18 -13.74 6.45
C ARG A 241 9.54 -13.33 7.88
N LEU A 242 9.65 -12.02 8.15
CA LEU A 242 10.01 -11.52 9.48
C LEU A 242 8.93 -11.86 10.52
N VAL A 243 7.66 -11.74 10.15
CA VAL A 243 6.54 -12.07 11.05
C VAL A 243 6.41 -13.57 11.26
N SER A 244 6.57 -14.39 10.22
CA SER A 244 6.65 -15.84 10.35
C SER A 244 7.80 -16.28 11.26
N LEU A 245 8.95 -15.60 11.21
CA LEU A 245 10.07 -15.89 12.09
C LEU A 245 9.70 -15.70 13.56
N GLN A 246 8.88 -14.70 13.88
CA GLN A 246 8.41 -14.45 15.25
C GLN A 246 7.63 -15.63 15.83
N SER A 247 6.80 -16.29 15.03
CA SER A 247 5.97 -17.42 15.46
C SER A 247 6.70 -18.77 15.39
N GLN A 248 7.59 -18.95 14.40
CA GLN A 248 8.24 -20.23 14.13
C GLN A 248 9.60 -20.39 14.84
N ASP A 249 10.39 -19.32 14.96
CA ASP A 249 11.69 -19.31 15.64
C ASP A 249 11.94 -17.98 16.36
N LYS A 250 11.43 -17.92 17.60
CA LYS A 250 11.55 -16.74 18.46
C LYS A 250 13.02 -16.33 18.70
N SER A 251 13.96 -17.27 18.76
CA SER A 251 15.36 -16.96 18.98
C SER A 251 15.97 -16.26 17.78
N ALA A 252 15.70 -16.76 16.57
CA ALA A 252 16.11 -16.13 15.34
C ALA A 252 15.45 -14.75 15.15
N TRP A 253 14.16 -14.62 15.50
CA TRP A 253 13.48 -13.31 15.49
C TRP A 253 14.15 -12.30 16.41
N LEU A 254 14.51 -12.69 17.64
CA LEU A 254 15.17 -11.78 18.57
C LEU A 254 16.54 -11.32 18.06
N LEU A 255 17.30 -12.19 17.41
CA LEU A 255 18.57 -11.83 16.78
C LEU A 255 18.36 -10.86 15.61
N GLU A 256 17.39 -11.11 14.76
CA GLU A 256 17.09 -10.24 13.62
C GLU A 256 16.58 -8.87 14.07
N ARG A 257 15.67 -8.86 15.06
CA ARG A 257 15.20 -7.61 15.69
C ARG A 257 16.36 -6.83 16.29
N GLN A 258 17.30 -7.50 16.96
CA GLN A 258 18.48 -6.82 17.52
C GLN A 258 19.31 -6.15 16.42
N ARG A 259 19.54 -6.83 15.27
CA ARG A 259 20.25 -6.22 14.13
C ARG A 259 19.54 -4.97 13.59
N ILE A 260 18.22 -5.02 13.50
CA ILE A 260 17.41 -3.87 13.07
C ILE A 260 17.58 -2.72 14.08
N GLU A 261 17.42 -3.01 15.37
CA GLU A 261 17.56 -2.02 16.45
C GLU A 261 18.97 -1.41 16.50
N ASP A 262 20.02 -2.22 16.31
CA ASP A 262 21.40 -1.74 16.24
C ASP A 262 21.59 -0.77 15.07
N SER A 263 21.04 -1.10 13.89
CA SER A 263 21.09 -0.19 12.73
C SER A 263 20.34 1.12 12.96
N LEU A 264 19.22 1.08 13.69
CA LEU A 264 18.50 2.28 14.10
C LEU A 264 19.33 3.13 15.07
N ILE A 265 20.00 2.51 16.05
CA ILE A 265 20.89 3.20 17.00
C ILE A 265 22.04 3.88 16.28
N GLU A 266 22.69 3.20 15.34
CA GLU A 266 23.79 3.76 14.52
C GLU A 266 23.34 4.99 13.73
N GLN A 267 22.09 4.99 13.26
CA GLN A 267 21.46 6.11 12.57
C GLN A 267 20.89 7.18 13.55
N GLY A 268 20.96 6.92 14.86
CA GLY A 268 20.39 7.74 15.92
C GLY A 268 18.87 7.87 15.84
N LEU A 269 18.20 6.83 15.34
CA LEU A 269 16.74 6.73 15.25
C LEU A 269 16.17 6.04 16.51
N PRO A 270 14.91 6.34 16.87
CA PRO A 270 14.28 5.71 18.04
C PRO A 270 13.96 4.25 17.79
N LEU A 271 13.95 3.45 18.87
CA LEU A 271 13.60 2.01 18.86
C LEU A 271 12.10 1.74 19.06
N ARG A 272 11.29 2.80 19.15
CA ARG A 272 9.85 2.72 19.35
C ARG A 272 9.18 3.66 18.36
N PRO A 273 7.90 3.42 18.02
CA PRO A 273 7.15 4.32 17.17
C PRO A 273 7.18 5.72 17.78
N TRP A 274 7.67 6.67 17.00
CA TRP A 274 7.76 8.05 17.45
C TRP A 274 6.40 8.74 17.33
N ASP A 275 6.28 9.88 17.99
CA ASP A 275 5.03 10.62 18.06
C ASP A 275 4.58 11.14 16.68
N SER A 276 3.33 11.60 16.62
CA SER A 276 2.80 12.25 15.44
C SER A 276 3.76 13.34 14.89
N PRO A 277 3.85 13.52 13.58
CA PRO A 277 4.74 14.49 12.92
C PRO A 277 4.59 15.94 13.41
N GLN A 278 3.42 16.30 13.95
CA GLN A 278 3.17 17.63 14.54
C GLN A 278 3.86 17.83 15.90
N ARG A 279 4.15 16.74 16.62
CA ARG A 279 4.79 16.76 17.94
C ARG A 279 6.30 16.60 17.84
N ASP A 280 6.75 15.77 16.89
CA ASP A 280 8.18 15.47 16.72
C ASP A 280 8.62 15.48 15.25
N ALA A 281 8.46 16.62 14.60
CA ALA A 281 8.86 16.80 13.20
C ALA A 281 10.35 16.51 12.94
N ALA A 282 11.21 16.67 13.95
CA ALA A 282 12.64 16.48 13.83
C ALA A 282 13.00 15.01 13.57
N THR A 283 12.38 14.09 14.31
CA THR A 283 12.59 12.65 14.13
C THR A 283 12.14 12.16 12.75
N TRP A 284 10.97 12.61 12.26
CA TRP A 284 10.49 12.27 10.91
C TRP A 284 11.46 12.72 9.81
N ARG A 285 11.96 13.95 9.87
CA ARG A 285 12.98 14.46 8.92
C ARG A 285 14.31 13.71 9.04
N LYS A 286 14.74 13.43 10.27
CA LYS A 286 15.97 12.67 10.52
C LYS A 286 15.88 11.30 9.85
N TYR A 287 14.76 10.60 9.98
CA TYR A 287 14.56 9.32 9.32
C TYR A 287 14.47 9.46 7.81
N GLY A 288 13.70 10.43 7.28
CA GLY A 288 13.68 10.70 5.84
C GLY A 288 15.09 10.84 5.25
N ALA A 289 15.99 11.54 5.95
CA ALA A 289 17.38 11.71 5.54
C ALA A 289 18.20 10.39 5.51
N THR A 290 17.91 9.42 6.38
CA THR A 290 18.65 8.13 6.35
C THR A 290 18.27 7.27 5.15
N LEU A 291 17.08 7.46 4.58
CA LEU A 291 16.67 6.80 3.35
C LEU A 291 17.32 7.45 2.12
N LEU A 292 17.51 8.78 2.10
CA LEU A 292 18.22 9.47 1.01
C LEU A 292 19.69 9.06 0.90
N ALA A 293 20.34 8.77 2.03
CA ALA A 293 21.74 8.34 2.02
C ALA A 293 21.97 6.94 1.40
N ARG A 294 20.89 6.20 1.12
CA ARG A 294 20.91 4.83 0.60
C ARG A 294 20.43 4.72 -0.86
N SER A 295 19.77 5.74 -1.38
CA SER A 295 19.27 5.85 -2.77
C SER A 295 20.30 6.46 -3.70
#